data_AF-A0A9D2NNS0-F1
#
_entry.id   AF-A0A9D2NNS0-F1
#
_cell.length_a   1.000
_cell.length_b   1.000
_cell.length_c   1.000
_cell.angle_alpha   90.00
_cell.angle_beta   90.00
_cell.angle_gamma   90.00
#
_symmetry.space_group_name_H-M   'P 1'
#
loop_
_entity.id
_entity.type
_entity.pdbx_description
1 polymer ?
#
loop_
_entity_poly.entity_id
_entity_poly.type
_entity_poly.pdbx_seq_one_letter_code
_entity_poly.pdbx_strand_id
1 'polypeptide(L)'
;MLFSQIQAVFEPDVSKTALEELVGEANQLDEGSYTADSWSMLMRALEEAERILVAEGATQDEVDAAEEKLSLALDALVRIEDKTELNALIEKAEAYLEGEYTAESIAALRTAIDAAKIVADDADAAAEEVSEAITNLSSAIAGLEKIRLDTSALEHEIELVSEMLASLDDYVPSSVEGLADKLAAAKETLMNAAEQSALDEATARLREARLMARTKADISALKAQAKWLISDPEVSQADVD
;
A
#
# COMPACT_ATOMS: atom_id res chain seq x y z
N MET A 1 68.05 63.39 -1.33
CA MET A 1 67.80 61.99 -1.73
C MET A 1 66.45 61.60 -1.17
N LEU A 2 65.49 61.26 -2.02
CA LEU A 2 64.25 60.59 -1.61
C LEU A 2 64.18 59.31 -2.43
N PHE A 3 64.32 58.17 -1.76
CA PHE A 3 64.13 56.86 -2.35
C PHE A 3 62.63 56.64 -2.53
N SER A 4 62.20 56.50 -3.78
CA SER A 4 60.85 56.05 -4.14
C SER A 4 60.79 54.54 -3.97
N GLN A 5 60.08 54.08 -2.94
CA GLN A 5 59.86 52.65 -2.71
C GLN A 5 58.74 52.20 -3.64
N ILE A 6 59.06 51.40 -4.66
CA ILE A 6 58.06 50.66 -5.44
C ILE A 6 57.49 49.61 -4.48
N GLN A 7 56.26 49.84 -4.04
CA GLN A 7 55.45 48.85 -3.35
C GLN A 7 54.97 47.87 -4.42
N ALA A 8 55.58 46.69 -4.47
CA ALA A 8 55.05 45.59 -5.26
C ALA A 8 53.63 45.30 -4.74
N VAL A 9 52.63 45.57 -5.59
CA VAL A 9 51.28 45.08 -5.37
C VAL A 9 51.38 43.57 -5.51
N PHE A 10 51.38 42.87 -4.37
CA PHE A 10 51.23 41.43 -4.34
C PHE A 10 49.75 41.17 -4.65
N GLU A 11 49.42 40.98 -5.93
CA GLU A 11 48.13 40.41 -6.30
C GLU A 11 48.16 38.95 -5.82
N PRO A 12 47.19 38.51 -4.98
CA PRO A 12 47.10 37.11 -4.62
C PRO A 12 46.93 36.30 -5.91
N ASP A 13 47.70 35.22 -6.04
CA ASP A 13 47.59 34.31 -7.17
C ASP A 13 46.18 33.72 -7.22
N VAL A 14 45.58 33.67 -8.42
CA VAL A 14 44.22 33.14 -8.61
C VAL A 14 44.28 31.62 -8.64
N SER A 15 43.60 30.98 -7.70
CA SER A 15 43.61 29.51 -7.57
C SER A 15 42.55 28.89 -8.46
N LYS A 16 42.96 27.99 -9.36
CA LYS A 16 42.08 27.28 -10.31
C LYS A 16 41.91 25.78 -10.01
N THR A 17 42.57 25.27 -8.98
CA THR A 17 42.68 23.83 -8.70
C THR A 17 41.32 23.12 -8.57
N ALA A 18 40.37 23.69 -7.82
CA ALA A 18 39.06 23.06 -7.62
C ALA A 18 38.25 22.99 -8.93
N LEU A 19 38.32 24.06 -9.75
CA LEU A 19 37.72 24.06 -11.08
C LEU A 19 38.37 23.01 -12.01
N GLU A 20 39.70 22.85 -11.97
CA GLU A 20 40.41 21.80 -12.72
C GLU A 20 39.97 20.39 -12.30
N GLU A 21 39.77 20.16 -11.00
CA GLU A 21 39.28 18.88 -10.46
C GLU A 21 37.86 18.57 -10.96
N LEU A 22 36.92 19.52 -10.88
CA LEU A 22 35.55 19.35 -11.37
C LEU A 22 35.50 19.12 -12.90
N VAL A 23 36.31 19.85 -13.66
CA VAL A 23 36.44 19.62 -15.12
C VAL A 23 36.98 18.21 -15.38
N GLY A 24 37.92 17.74 -14.57
CA GLY A 24 38.43 16.37 -14.64
C GLY A 24 37.38 15.31 -14.31
N GLU A 25 36.48 15.58 -13.36
CA GLU A 25 35.35 14.71 -13.02
C GLU A 25 34.33 14.67 -14.16
N ALA A 26 33.88 15.83 -14.63
CA ALA A 26 32.89 15.94 -15.71
C ALA A 26 33.34 15.20 -16.98
N ASN A 27 34.62 15.30 -17.33
CA ASN A 27 35.20 14.63 -18.50
C ASN A 27 35.29 13.10 -18.39
N GLN A 28 35.07 12.52 -17.21
CA GLN A 28 35.01 11.07 -17.01
C GLN A 28 33.60 10.51 -17.13
N LEU A 29 32.58 11.38 -17.18
CA LEU A 29 31.20 10.96 -17.27
C LEU A 29 30.85 10.45 -18.67
N ASP A 30 29.94 9.49 -18.71
CA ASP A 30 29.42 8.92 -19.95
C ASP A 30 28.08 9.57 -20.30
N GLU A 31 28.03 10.31 -21.41
CA GLU A 31 26.82 10.96 -21.94
C GLU A 31 25.64 9.98 -22.02
N GLY A 32 25.91 8.73 -22.42
CA GLY A 32 24.89 7.70 -22.58
C GLY A 32 24.21 7.26 -21.29
N SER A 33 24.70 7.69 -20.13
CA SER A 33 24.14 7.38 -18.82
C SER A 33 23.14 8.42 -18.31
N TYR A 34 23.10 9.62 -18.92
CA TYR A 34 22.34 10.77 -18.43
C TYR A 34 21.30 11.27 -19.43
N THR A 35 20.28 11.98 -18.96
CA THR A 35 19.27 12.56 -19.84
C THR A 35 19.89 13.65 -20.72
N ALA A 36 19.37 13.81 -21.94
CA ALA A 36 19.91 14.76 -22.91
C ALA A 36 19.93 16.21 -22.38
N ASP A 37 18.91 16.61 -21.63
CA ASP A 37 18.79 17.98 -21.11
C ASP A 37 19.76 18.23 -19.95
N SER A 38 19.85 17.32 -18.97
CA SER A 38 20.82 17.45 -17.88
C SER A 38 22.27 17.38 -18.38
N TRP A 39 22.54 16.56 -19.40
CA TRP A 39 23.83 16.52 -20.08
C TRP A 39 24.15 17.83 -20.82
N SER A 40 23.16 18.42 -21.51
CA SER A 40 23.31 19.72 -22.18
C SER A 40 23.66 20.84 -21.19
N MET A 41 23.07 20.82 -19.99
CA MET A 41 23.41 21.75 -18.91
C MET A 41 24.86 21.57 -18.43
N LEU A 42 25.29 20.32 -18.22
CA LEU A 42 26.68 20.00 -17.88
C LEU A 42 27.65 20.52 -18.96
N MET A 43 27.39 20.22 -20.23
CA MET A 43 28.27 20.61 -21.33
C MET A 43 28.44 22.13 -21.42
N ARG A 44 27.38 22.91 -21.17
CA ARG A 44 27.44 24.38 -21.15
C ARG A 44 28.27 24.90 -19.98
N ALA A 45 28.16 24.28 -18.80
CA ALA A 45 28.97 24.66 -17.65
C ALA A 45 30.44 24.25 -17.83
N LEU A 46 30.69 23.09 -18.44
CA LEU A 46 32.01 22.57 -18.75
C LEU A 46 32.76 23.47 -19.75
N GLU A 47 32.09 23.90 -20.83
CA GLU A 47 32.68 24.83 -21.81
C GLU A 47 33.11 26.16 -21.16
N GLU A 48 32.26 26.70 -20.27
CA GLU A 48 32.57 27.93 -19.53
C GLU A 48 33.74 27.73 -18.56
N ALA A 49 33.77 26.62 -17.83
CA ALA A 49 34.85 26.27 -16.92
C ALA A 49 36.19 26.15 -17.67
N GLU A 50 36.22 25.43 -18.80
CA GLU A 50 37.43 25.29 -19.64
C GLU A 50 37.92 26.64 -20.17
N ARG A 51 36.99 27.54 -20.55
CA ARG A 51 37.32 28.90 -20.98
C ARG A 51 37.98 29.72 -19.87
N ILE A 52 37.47 29.62 -18.63
CA ILE A 52 38.03 30.32 -17.47
C ILE A 52 39.39 29.73 -17.08
N LEU A 53 39.57 28.40 -17.18
CA LEU A 53 40.84 27.74 -16.90
C LEU A 53 41.98 28.27 -17.79
N VAL A 54 41.72 28.49 -19.08
CA VAL A 54 42.75 29.00 -20.01
C VAL A 54 42.88 30.53 -20.03
N ALA A 55 42.01 31.28 -19.35
CA ALA A 55 42.06 32.74 -19.31
C ALA A 55 43.18 33.25 -18.38
N GLU A 56 44.18 33.93 -18.96
CA GLU A 56 45.36 34.46 -18.24
C GLU A 56 45.02 35.57 -17.24
N GLY A 57 43.89 36.27 -17.42
CA GLY A 57 43.43 37.37 -16.58
C GLY A 57 42.15 37.08 -15.81
N ALA A 58 41.78 35.80 -15.65
CA ALA A 58 40.60 35.42 -14.87
C ALA A 58 40.74 35.92 -13.43
N THR A 59 39.68 36.51 -12.89
CA THR A 59 39.62 36.88 -11.47
C THR A 59 39.23 35.68 -10.61
N GLN A 60 39.52 35.73 -9.31
CA GLN A 60 39.05 34.68 -8.40
C GLN A 60 37.51 34.56 -8.43
N ASP A 61 36.79 35.68 -8.48
CA ASP A 61 35.32 35.69 -8.58
C ASP A 61 34.83 34.98 -9.86
N GLU A 62 35.54 35.11 -10.99
CA GLU A 62 35.20 34.41 -12.24
C GLU A 62 35.47 32.91 -12.14
N VAL A 63 36.53 32.50 -11.47
CA VAL A 63 36.85 31.09 -11.21
C VAL A 63 35.81 30.47 -10.29
N ASP A 64 35.52 31.10 -9.15
CA ASP A 64 34.54 30.64 -8.17
C ASP A 64 33.13 30.52 -8.80
N ALA A 65 32.75 31.50 -9.64
CA ALA A 65 31.47 31.45 -10.34
C ALA A 65 31.39 30.34 -11.41
N ALA A 66 32.50 29.97 -12.04
CA ALA A 66 32.55 28.84 -12.97
C ALA A 66 32.51 27.51 -12.22
N GLU A 67 33.19 27.43 -11.08
CA GLU A 67 33.18 26.27 -10.18
C GLU A 67 31.76 25.99 -9.67
N GLU A 68 31.07 27.01 -9.15
CA GLU A 68 29.68 26.87 -8.67
C GLU A 68 28.76 26.37 -9.78
N LYS A 69 28.86 26.92 -10.99
CA LYS A 69 28.02 26.50 -12.13
C LYS A 69 28.29 25.06 -12.54
N LEU A 70 29.55 24.64 -12.61
CA LEU A 70 29.91 23.28 -12.98
C LEU A 70 29.46 22.28 -11.91
N SER A 71 29.67 22.62 -10.64
CA SER A 71 29.19 21.83 -9.49
C SER A 71 27.67 21.65 -9.52
N LEU A 72 26.91 22.73 -9.70
CA LEU A 72 25.45 22.66 -9.81
C LEU A 72 24.98 21.84 -11.02
N ALA A 73 25.70 21.89 -12.14
CA ALA A 73 25.34 21.11 -13.32
C ALA A 73 25.66 19.61 -13.14
N LEU A 74 26.73 19.26 -12.42
CA LEU A 74 27.05 17.90 -12.01
C LEU A 74 25.99 17.35 -11.05
N ASP A 75 25.58 18.13 -10.05
CA ASP A 75 24.53 17.75 -9.09
C ASP A 75 23.15 17.61 -9.75
N ALA A 76 22.91 18.35 -10.84
CA ALA A 76 21.64 18.32 -11.58
C ALA A 76 21.55 17.17 -12.61
N LEU A 77 22.60 16.35 -12.75
CA LEU A 77 22.59 15.22 -13.67
C LEU A 77 21.55 14.17 -13.31
N VAL A 78 20.72 13.81 -14.28
CA VAL A 78 19.65 12.82 -14.09
C VAL A 78 20.00 11.56 -14.88
N ARG A 79 20.05 10.41 -14.21
CA ARG A 79 20.35 9.14 -14.87
C ARG A 79 19.14 8.67 -15.69
N ILE A 80 19.40 8.14 -16.88
CA ILE A 80 18.35 7.48 -17.70
C ILE A 80 17.75 6.29 -16.96
N GLU A 81 18.56 5.59 -16.18
CA GLU A 81 18.14 4.45 -15.36
C GLU A 81 17.05 4.84 -14.36
N ASP A 82 17.20 5.97 -13.66
CA ASP A 82 16.24 6.43 -12.65
C ASP A 82 14.89 6.78 -13.29
N LYS A 83 14.91 7.44 -14.47
CA LYS A 83 13.69 7.69 -15.26
C LYS A 83 13.05 6.40 -15.77
N THR A 84 13.87 5.39 -16.10
CA THR A 84 13.37 4.07 -16.52
C THR A 84 12.70 3.35 -15.36
N GLU A 85 13.31 3.38 -14.17
CA GLU A 85 12.74 2.83 -12.94
C GLU A 85 11.44 3.51 -12.55
N LEU A 86 11.39 4.86 -12.58
CA LEU A 86 10.17 5.62 -12.30
C LEU A 86 9.02 5.19 -13.21
N ASN A 87 9.26 5.08 -14.52
CA ASN A 87 8.24 4.65 -15.49
C ASN A 87 7.77 3.21 -15.25
N ALA A 88 8.68 2.29 -14.95
CA ALA A 88 8.32 0.91 -14.61
C ALA A 88 7.50 0.83 -13.31
N LEU A 89 7.83 1.68 -12.33
CA LEU A 89 7.09 1.77 -11.08
C LEU A 89 5.68 2.36 -11.28
N ILE A 90 5.53 3.35 -12.16
CA ILE A 90 4.23 3.91 -12.58
C ILE A 90 3.36 2.80 -13.19
N GLU A 91 3.88 2.04 -14.16
CA GLU A 91 3.12 0.94 -14.78
C GLU A 91 2.67 -0.10 -13.73
N LYS A 92 3.57 -0.48 -12.84
CA LYS A 92 3.26 -1.40 -11.74
C LYS A 92 2.20 -0.82 -10.79
N ALA A 93 2.29 0.48 -10.47
CA ALA A 93 1.35 1.17 -9.62
C ALA A 93 -0.06 1.19 -10.24
N GLU A 94 -0.16 1.47 -11.54
CA GLU A 94 -1.43 1.48 -12.27
C GLU A 94 -2.14 0.12 -12.22
N ALA A 95 -1.38 -0.98 -12.30
CA ALA A 95 -1.95 -2.33 -12.18
C ALA A 95 -2.65 -2.60 -10.83
N TYR A 96 -2.22 -1.93 -9.75
CA TYR A 96 -2.90 -2.06 -8.45
C TYR A 96 -4.24 -1.33 -8.39
N LEU A 97 -4.53 -0.40 -9.31
CA LEU A 97 -5.79 0.34 -9.33
C LEU A 97 -7.01 -0.54 -9.64
N GLU A 98 -6.77 -1.71 -10.23
CA GLU A 98 -7.81 -2.71 -10.53
C GLU A 98 -7.95 -3.78 -9.43
N GLY A 99 -7.15 -3.69 -8.36
CA GLY A 99 -7.15 -4.67 -7.26
C GLY A 99 -8.21 -4.42 -6.18
N GLU A 100 -8.38 -5.40 -5.28
CA GLU A 100 -9.30 -5.33 -4.15
C GLU A 100 -8.70 -4.57 -2.95
N TYR A 101 -8.62 -3.25 -3.09
CA TYR A 101 -8.09 -2.33 -2.07
C TYR A 101 -9.12 -1.30 -1.62
N THR A 102 -8.91 -0.73 -0.43
CA THR A 102 -9.80 0.31 0.12
C THR A 102 -9.79 1.55 -0.77
N ALA A 103 -10.94 2.24 -0.85
CA ALA A 103 -11.06 3.45 -1.66
C ALA A 103 -10.06 4.54 -1.24
N GLU A 104 -9.75 4.64 0.06
CA GLU A 104 -8.79 5.58 0.61
C GLU A 104 -7.36 5.28 0.13
N SER A 105 -6.90 4.03 0.25
CA SER A 105 -5.55 3.66 -0.19
C SER A 105 -5.39 3.74 -1.71
N ILE A 106 -6.43 3.43 -2.48
CA ILE A 106 -6.45 3.64 -3.94
C ILE A 106 -6.40 5.13 -4.29
N ALA A 107 -7.09 6.00 -3.55
CA ALA A 107 -7.02 7.45 -3.81
C ALA A 107 -5.62 8.02 -3.54
N ALA A 108 -4.96 7.56 -2.47
CA ALA A 108 -3.57 7.89 -2.18
C ALA A 108 -2.63 7.42 -3.30
N LEU A 109 -2.80 6.18 -3.78
CA LEU A 109 -2.02 5.64 -4.89
C LEU A 109 -2.22 6.43 -6.19
N ARG A 110 -3.46 6.77 -6.56
CA ARG A 110 -3.73 7.61 -7.75
C ARG A 110 -3.02 8.95 -7.68
N THR A 111 -3.05 9.59 -6.50
CA THR A 111 -2.39 10.88 -6.29
C THR A 111 -0.88 10.77 -6.50
N ALA A 112 -0.26 9.70 -5.98
CA ALA A 112 1.17 9.44 -6.18
C ALA A 112 1.51 9.11 -7.64
N ILE A 113 0.66 8.35 -8.34
CA ILE A 113 0.83 8.06 -9.78
C ILE A 113 0.79 9.34 -10.60
N ASP A 114 -0.18 10.22 -10.35
CA ASP A 114 -0.32 11.48 -11.09
C ASP A 114 0.90 12.39 -10.89
N ALA A 115 1.39 12.50 -9.65
CA ALA A 115 2.61 13.25 -9.35
C ALA A 115 3.85 12.63 -10.02
N ALA A 116 3.99 11.31 -9.96
CA ALA A 116 5.09 10.58 -10.59
C ALA A 116 5.10 10.75 -12.12
N LYS A 117 3.92 10.75 -12.76
CA LYS A 117 3.80 10.99 -14.21
C LYS A 117 4.23 12.39 -14.61
N ILE A 118 3.91 13.41 -13.82
CA ILE A 118 4.37 14.79 -14.06
C ILE A 118 5.90 14.82 -14.09
N VAL A 119 6.55 14.22 -13.08
CA VAL A 119 8.01 14.15 -13.01
C VAL A 119 8.59 13.29 -14.13
N ALA A 120 7.93 12.20 -14.52
CA ALA A 120 8.39 11.34 -15.61
C ALA A 120 8.36 12.05 -16.98
N ASP A 121 7.28 12.79 -17.26
CA ASP A 121 7.05 13.54 -18.49
C ASP A 121 7.88 14.82 -18.58
N ASP A 122 8.36 15.34 -17.45
CA ASP A 122 9.24 16.50 -17.41
C ASP A 122 10.67 16.12 -17.83
N ALA A 123 11.07 16.60 -19.00
CA ALA A 123 12.40 16.35 -19.57
C ALA A 123 13.53 17.02 -18.75
N ASP A 124 13.20 18.11 -18.05
CA ASP A 124 14.11 18.93 -17.24
C ASP A 124 14.05 18.59 -15.74
N ALA A 125 13.30 17.55 -15.34
CA ALA A 125 13.15 17.17 -13.93
C ALA A 125 14.50 16.93 -13.26
N ALA A 126 14.70 17.49 -12.07
CA ALA A 126 15.92 17.33 -11.29
C ALA A 126 16.04 15.90 -10.72
N ALA A 127 17.28 15.47 -10.44
CA ALA A 127 17.55 14.14 -9.88
C ALA A 127 16.81 13.89 -8.55
N GLU A 128 16.75 14.92 -7.68
CA GLU A 128 15.98 14.85 -6.42
C GLU A 128 14.48 14.67 -6.67
N GLU A 129 13.91 15.34 -7.67
CA GLU A 129 12.48 15.21 -8.00
C GLU A 129 12.16 13.79 -8.49
N VAL A 130 13.03 13.19 -9.30
CA VAL A 130 12.89 11.80 -9.75
C VAL A 130 12.97 10.83 -8.57
N SER A 131 13.95 11.02 -7.68
CA SER A 131 14.13 10.19 -6.47
C SER A 131 12.94 10.31 -5.50
N GLU A 132 12.45 11.53 -5.30
CA GLU A 132 11.28 11.81 -4.47
C GLU A 132 10.02 11.16 -5.06
N ALA A 133 9.81 11.25 -6.39
CA ALA A 133 8.71 10.60 -7.07
C ALA A 133 8.73 9.07 -6.91
N ILE A 134 9.89 8.44 -7.06
CA ILE A 134 10.07 6.99 -6.82
C ILE A 134 9.74 6.63 -5.37
N THR A 135 10.24 7.41 -4.41
CA THR A 135 10.02 7.17 -2.97
C THR A 135 8.55 7.31 -2.58
N ASN A 136 7.90 8.37 -3.05
CA ASN A 136 6.49 8.64 -2.78
C ASN A 136 5.58 7.57 -3.40
N LEU A 137 5.85 7.17 -4.65
CA LEU A 137 5.09 6.13 -5.32
C LEU A 137 5.28 4.76 -4.66
N SER A 138 6.51 4.41 -4.29
CA SER A 138 6.82 3.18 -3.55
C SER A 138 6.11 3.14 -2.19
N SER A 139 6.08 4.26 -1.49
CA SER A 139 5.38 4.40 -0.20
C SER A 139 3.87 4.24 -0.36
N ALA A 140 3.28 4.83 -1.41
CA ALA A 140 1.86 4.68 -1.71
C ALA A 140 1.48 3.23 -2.06
N ILE A 141 2.33 2.52 -2.81
CA ILE A 141 2.15 1.08 -3.08
C ILE A 141 2.23 0.28 -1.78
N ALA A 142 3.20 0.57 -0.92
CA ALA A 142 3.35 -0.10 0.38
C ALA A 142 2.19 0.20 1.34
N GLY A 143 1.56 1.36 1.20
CA GLY A 143 0.38 1.81 1.95
C GLY A 143 -0.96 1.28 1.42
N LEU A 144 -0.96 0.41 0.41
CA LEU A 144 -2.18 -0.21 -0.09
C LEU A 144 -2.83 -1.10 0.97
N GLU A 145 -4.11 -0.86 1.24
CA GLU A 145 -4.89 -1.63 2.21
C GLU A 145 -5.92 -2.48 1.50
N LYS A 146 -5.85 -3.80 1.69
CA LYS A 146 -6.84 -4.71 1.09
C LYS A 146 -8.21 -4.52 1.74
N ILE A 147 -9.26 -4.63 0.92
CA ILE A 147 -10.63 -4.78 1.46
C ILE A 147 -10.66 -6.07 2.29
N ARG A 148 -11.11 -5.96 3.53
CA ARG A 148 -11.37 -7.12 4.40
C ARG A 148 -12.86 -7.27 4.58
N LEU A 149 -13.36 -8.48 4.34
CA LEU A 149 -14.73 -8.82 4.66
C LEU A 149 -14.90 -8.98 6.18
N ASP A 150 -16.02 -8.55 6.73
CA ASP A 150 -16.40 -8.81 8.11
C ASP A 150 -17.04 -10.20 8.22
N THR A 151 -16.30 -11.12 8.83
CA THR A 151 -16.71 -12.51 9.03
C THR A 151 -17.41 -12.76 10.37
N SER A 152 -17.37 -11.80 11.29
CA SER A 152 -17.69 -12.02 12.70
C SER A 152 -19.12 -12.53 12.92
N ALA A 153 -20.07 -11.98 12.17
CA ALA A 153 -21.48 -12.38 12.25
C ALA A 153 -21.71 -13.82 11.77
N LEU A 154 -21.03 -14.23 10.71
CA LEU A 154 -21.14 -15.58 10.15
C LEU A 154 -20.45 -16.59 11.06
N GLU A 155 -19.25 -16.28 11.56
CA GLU A 155 -18.50 -17.09 12.52
C GLU A 155 -19.32 -17.35 13.78
N HIS A 156 -19.94 -16.31 14.34
CA HIS A 156 -20.81 -16.44 15.51
C HIS A 156 -22.03 -17.34 15.25
N GLU A 157 -22.68 -17.20 14.09
CA GLU A 157 -23.84 -18.02 13.76
C GLU A 157 -23.45 -19.49 13.50
N ILE A 158 -22.28 -19.74 12.90
CA ILE A 158 -21.68 -21.07 12.72
C ILE A 158 -21.41 -21.73 14.08
N GLU A 159 -20.90 -20.98 15.06
CA GLU A 159 -20.67 -21.47 16.43
C GLU A 159 -21.98 -21.91 17.07
N LEU A 160 -22.99 -21.03 17.12
CA LEU A 160 -24.29 -21.32 17.72
C LEU A 160 -24.97 -22.55 17.08
N VAL A 161 -24.95 -22.65 15.75
CA VAL A 161 -25.55 -23.80 15.06
C VAL A 161 -24.73 -25.08 15.26
N SER A 162 -23.40 -24.99 15.37
CA SER A 162 -22.56 -26.15 15.70
C SER A 162 -22.88 -26.68 17.10
N GLU A 163 -23.09 -25.81 18.08
CA GLU A 163 -23.55 -26.20 19.42
C GLU A 163 -24.93 -26.85 19.39
N MET A 164 -25.87 -26.28 18.62
CA MET A 164 -27.21 -26.87 18.46
C MET A 164 -27.17 -28.27 17.81
N LEU A 165 -26.27 -28.50 16.85
CA LEU A 165 -26.09 -29.82 16.25
C LEU A 165 -25.53 -30.86 17.23
N ALA A 166 -24.82 -30.43 18.29
CA ALA A 166 -24.36 -31.33 19.33
C ALA A 166 -25.50 -31.81 20.26
N SER A 167 -26.62 -31.08 20.30
CA SER A 167 -27.77 -31.34 21.17
C SER A 167 -29.07 -31.57 20.38
N LEU A 168 -29.00 -32.19 19.20
CA LEU A 168 -30.18 -32.41 18.34
C LEU A 168 -31.31 -33.20 19.00
N ASP A 169 -30.98 -34.03 19.99
CA ASP A 169 -31.99 -34.80 20.75
C ASP A 169 -32.96 -33.93 21.54
N ASP A 170 -32.63 -32.66 21.80
CA ASP A 170 -33.51 -31.71 22.48
C ASP A 170 -34.50 -31.01 21.53
N TYR A 171 -34.38 -31.24 20.22
CA TYR A 171 -35.17 -30.57 19.18
C TYR A 171 -36.15 -31.50 18.48
N VAL A 172 -37.24 -30.93 17.95
CA VAL A 172 -38.20 -31.64 17.09
C VAL A 172 -37.49 -31.97 15.77
N PRO A 173 -37.38 -33.26 15.38
CA PRO A 173 -36.55 -33.66 14.22
C PRO A 173 -36.90 -32.92 12.92
N SER A 174 -38.18 -32.71 12.64
CA SER A 174 -38.63 -32.01 11.42
C SER A 174 -38.30 -30.51 11.41
N SER A 175 -37.92 -29.91 12.55
CA SER A 175 -37.58 -28.48 12.63
C SER A 175 -36.10 -28.19 12.44
N VAL A 176 -35.26 -29.23 12.48
CA VAL A 176 -33.80 -29.15 12.32
C VAL A 176 -33.33 -29.90 11.06
N GLU A 177 -34.27 -30.36 10.24
CA GLU A 177 -33.99 -31.01 8.97
C GLU A 177 -33.21 -30.05 8.04
N GLY A 178 -32.08 -30.51 7.49
CA GLY A 178 -31.20 -29.69 6.64
C GLY A 178 -30.35 -28.65 7.38
N LEU A 179 -30.40 -28.57 8.72
CA LEU A 179 -29.57 -27.62 9.49
C LEU A 179 -28.07 -27.89 9.30
N ALA A 180 -27.67 -29.16 9.24
CA ALA A 180 -26.29 -29.56 9.00
C ALA A 180 -25.79 -29.13 7.61
N ASP A 181 -26.63 -29.23 6.58
CA ASP A 181 -26.29 -28.81 5.22
C ASP A 181 -26.15 -27.29 5.13
N LYS A 182 -27.03 -26.54 5.81
CA LYS A 182 -26.92 -25.08 5.89
C LYS A 182 -25.67 -24.64 6.64
N LEU A 183 -25.28 -25.34 7.71
CA LEU A 183 -24.03 -25.09 8.40
C LEU A 183 -22.81 -25.37 7.49
N ALA A 184 -22.85 -26.46 6.72
CA ALA A 184 -21.78 -26.78 5.77
C ALA A 184 -21.63 -25.69 4.69
N ALA A 185 -22.76 -25.24 4.12
CA ALA A 185 -22.77 -24.14 3.15
C ALA A 185 -22.25 -22.82 3.75
N ALA A 186 -22.63 -22.50 4.99
CA ALA A 186 -22.13 -21.32 5.69
C ALA A 186 -20.60 -21.36 5.91
N LYS A 187 -20.05 -22.53 6.28
CA LYS A 187 -18.59 -22.72 6.42
C LYS A 187 -17.87 -22.57 5.08
N GLU A 188 -18.46 -23.07 4.00
CA GLU A 188 -17.91 -22.88 2.65
C GLU A 188 -17.91 -21.41 2.24
N THR A 189 -19.01 -20.68 2.47
CA THR A 189 -19.08 -19.24 2.20
C THR A 189 -18.04 -18.46 3.02
N LEU A 190 -17.85 -18.79 4.30
CA LEU A 190 -16.85 -18.13 5.15
C LEU A 190 -15.43 -18.23 4.57
N MET A 191 -15.09 -19.36 3.92
CA MET A 191 -13.78 -19.57 3.34
C MET A 191 -13.60 -18.91 1.97
N ASN A 192 -14.68 -18.80 1.20
CA ASN A 192 -14.62 -18.49 -0.23
C ASN A 192 -15.37 -17.22 -0.64
N ALA A 193 -15.91 -16.45 0.30
CA ALA A 193 -16.65 -15.24 -0.01
C ALA A 193 -15.76 -14.23 -0.75
N ALA A 194 -16.21 -13.80 -1.92
CA ALA A 194 -15.59 -12.72 -2.68
C ALA A 194 -16.14 -11.34 -2.27
N GLU A 195 -17.29 -11.29 -1.60
CA GLU A 195 -17.96 -10.03 -1.24
C GLU A 195 -18.76 -10.16 0.06
N GLN A 196 -19.01 -9.01 0.70
CA GLN A 196 -19.71 -8.95 1.99
C GLN A 196 -21.15 -9.48 1.89
N SER A 197 -21.84 -9.21 0.78
CA SER A 197 -23.22 -9.67 0.56
C SER A 197 -23.34 -11.20 0.68
N ALA A 198 -22.34 -11.95 0.21
CA ALA A 198 -22.33 -13.40 0.33
C ALA A 198 -22.29 -13.86 1.80
N LEU A 199 -21.46 -13.21 2.62
CA LEU A 199 -21.37 -13.49 4.07
C LEU A 199 -22.67 -13.12 4.79
N ASP A 200 -23.26 -11.97 4.46
CA ASP A 200 -24.50 -11.49 5.05
C ASP A 200 -25.67 -12.42 4.72
N GLU A 201 -25.77 -12.87 3.47
CA GLU A 201 -26.78 -13.85 3.04
C GLU A 201 -26.60 -15.21 3.72
N ALA A 202 -25.37 -15.72 3.81
CA ALA A 202 -25.10 -16.98 4.51
C ALA A 202 -25.45 -16.88 5.99
N THR A 203 -25.13 -15.74 6.62
CA THR A 203 -25.49 -15.45 8.02
C THR A 203 -27.00 -15.45 8.19
N ALA A 204 -27.74 -14.76 7.31
CA ALA A 204 -29.20 -14.69 7.37
C ALA A 204 -29.85 -16.08 7.21
N ARG A 205 -29.39 -16.88 6.24
CA ARG A 205 -29.89 -18.24 5.99
C ARG A 205 -29.66 -19.17 7.18
N LEU A 206 -28.47 -19.11 7.77
CA LEU A 206 -28.11 -19.96 8.90
C LEU A 206 -28.89 -19.55 10.17
N ARG A 207 -29.01 -18.24 10.40
CA ARG A 207 -29.79 -17.67 11.50
C ARG A 207 -31.26 -18.02 11.40
N GLU A 208 -31.85 -17.91 10.22
CA GLU A 208 -33.25 -18.28 9.99
C GLU A 208 -33.49 -19.75 10.35
N ALA A 209 -32.64 -20.66 9.85
CA ALA A 209 -32.74 -22.08 10.15
C ALA A 209 -32.60 -22.36 11.66
N ARG A 210 -31.68 -21.67 12.32
CA ARG A 210 -31.52 -21.73 13.77
C ARG A 210 -32.79 -21.32 14.51
N LEU A 211 -33.41 -20.21 14.11
CA LEU A 211 -34.60 -19.66 14.76
C LEU A 211 -35.88 -20.48 14.46
N MET A 212 -35.91 -21.24 13.37
CA MET A 212 -36.99 -22.17 13.04
C MET A 212 -36.93 -23.49 13.84
N ALA A 213 -35.78 -23.80 14.46
CA ALA A 213 -35.63 -24.99 15.28
C ALA A 213 -36.54 -24.92 16.51
N ARG A 214 -37.30 -25.99 16.79
CA ARG A 214 -38.23 -26.07 17.92
C ARG A 214 -37.72 -27.08 18.93
N THR A 215 -37.58 -26.69 20.18
CA THR A 215 -37.25 -27.60 21.28
C THR A 215 -38.42 -28.54 21.58
N LYS A 216 -38.11 -29.75 22.06
CA LYS A 216 -39.12 -30.69 22.55
C LYS A 216 -39.76 -30.13 23.82
N ALA A 217 -41.07 -30.29 23.97
CA ALA A 217 -41.77 -29.91 25.19
C ALA A 217 -41.29 -30.76 26.37
N ASP A 218 -41.11 -30.15 27.55
CA ASP A 218 -40.88 -30.90 28.78
C ASP A 218 -42.15 -31.65 29.17
N ILE A 219 -42.12 -32.97 29.00
CA ILE A 219 -43.22 -33.87 29.33
C ILE A 219 -43.00 -34.60 30.65
N SER A 220 -42.03 -34.20 31.47
CA SER A 220 -41.71 -34.85 32.75
C SER A 220 -42.90 -34.82 33.72
N ALA A 221 -43.60 -33.68 33.77
CA ALA A 221 -44.82 -33.53 34.57
C ALA A 221 -45.96 -34.44 34.05
N LEU A 222 -46.15 -34.53 32.73
CA LEU A 222 -47.16 -35.40 32.11
C LEU A 222 -46.85 -36.89 32.36
N LYS A 223 -45.57 -37.29 32.24
CA LYS A 223 -45.13 -38.66 32.53
C LYS A 223 -45.31 -39.01 34.02
N ALA A 224 -45.01 -38.09 34.92
CA ALA A 224 -45.22 -38.28 36.36
C ALA A 224 -46.71 -38.43 36.70
N GLN A 225 -47.57 -37.60 36.10
CA GLN A 225 -49.02 -37.68 36.28
C GLN A 225 -49.60 -38.99 35.72
N ALA A 226 -49.18 -39.42 34.53
CA ALA A 226 -49.60 -40.70 33.95
C ALA A 226 -49.16 -41.89 34.81
N LYS A 227 -47.93 -41.86 35.36
CA LYS A 227 -47.44 -42.89 36.28
C LYS A 227 -48.26 -42.93 37.57
N TRP A 228 -48.62 -41.79 38.13
CA TRP A 228 -49.47 -41.71 39.32
C TRP A 228 -50.86 -42.33 39.05
N LEU A 229 -51.52 -41.97 37.95
CA LEU A 229 -52.84 -42.51 37.56
C LEU A 229 -52.86 -44.04 37.34
N ILE A 230 -51.76 -44.62 36.85
CA ILE A 230 -51.65 -46.08 36.64
C ILE A 230 -51.34 -46.84 37.94
N SER A 231 -50.74 -46.17 38.93
CA SER A 231 -50.30 -46.78 40.19
C SER A 231 -51.34 -46.69 41.31
N ASP A 232 -52.42 -45.93 41.11
CA ASP A 232 -53.45 -45.69 42.12
C ASP A 232 -54.66 -46.64 41.95
N PRO A 233 -54.87 -47.62 42.85
CA PRO A 233 -55.95 -48.59 42.73
C PRO A 233 -57.36 -47.99 42.92
N GLU A 234 -57.52 -46.76 43.44
CA GLU A 234 -58.84 -46.13 43.61
C GLU A 234 -59.39 -45.47 42.33
N VAL A 235 -58.54 -45.15 41.36
CA VAL A 235 -58.97 -44.53 40.08
C VAL A 235 -59.52 -45.56 39.08
N SER A 236 -59.28 -46.86 39.31
CA SER A 236 -59.69 -47.97 38.41
C SER A 236 -61.16 -48.41 38.54
N GLN A 237 -61.95 -47.87 39.48
CA GLN A 237 -63.31 -48.36 39.76
C GLN A 237 -64.42 -47.29 39.67
N ALA A 238 -64.14 -46.08 39.20
CA ALA A 238 -65.19 -45.11 38.91
C ALA A 238 -65.68 -45.30 37.46
N ASP A 239 -66.66 -46.19 37.30
CA ASP A 239 -67.69 -46.24 36.24
C ASP A 239 -68.03 -47.68 35.83
N VAL A 240 -68.62 -48.44 36.76
CA VAL A 240 -69.61 -49.49 36.43
C VAL A 240 -70.72 -49.40 37.47
N ASP A 241 -71.62 -48.44 37.28
CA ASP A 241 -73.09 -48.55 37.44
C ASP A 241 -73.79 -47.21 37.17
#